data_AF-A0A4Q3SA54-F1
#
_entry.id   AF-A0A4Q3SA54-F1
#
_cell.length_a   1.000
_cell.length_b   1.000
_cell.length_c   1.000
_cell.angle_alpha   90.00
_cell.angle_beta   90.00
_cell.angle_gamma   90.00
#
_symmetry.space_group_name_H-M   'P 1'
#
loop_
_entity.id
_entity.type
_entity.pdbx_description
1 polymer ?
#
loop_
_entity_poly.entity_id
_entity_poly.type
_entity_poly.pdbx_seq_one_letter_code
_entity_poly.pdbx_strand_id
1 'polypeptide(L)'
;MIALGAQVAVLALPTAASAASFDCRRAATGTERAICATTSLNDRDVQMAQLYGIVRKLVPMGTRGAIMDRQSVWIRERNRCGADRACIGKSYDRRIAELYRVLEERVYPQGPF
;
A
#
# COMPACT_ATOMS: atom_id res chain seq x y z
N MET A 1 30.98 -28.15 43.34
CA MET A 1 30.92 -27.64 41.95
C MET A 1 29.47 -27.39 41.60
N ILE A 2 28.99 -26.14 41.65
CA ILE A 2 27.71 -25.74 41.05
C ILE A 2 28.02 -24.47 40.27
N ALA A 3 28.18 -24.60 38.95
CA ALA A 3 28.40 -23.48 38.06
C ALA A 3 27.07 -22.74 37.89
N LEU A 4 26.98 -21.51 38.42
CA LEU A 4 25.90 -20.58 38.08
C LEU A 4 26.12 -20.10 36.64
N GLY A 5 25.47 -20.77 35.68
CA GLY A 5 25.41 -20.30 34.30
C GLY A 5 24.53 -19.07 34.20
N ALA A 6 25.12 -17.92 33.85
CA ALA A 6 24.40 -16.69 33.56
C ALA A 6 23.53 -16.88 32.31
N GLN A 7 22.20 -16.99 32.50
CA GLN A 7 21.25 -17.00 31.39
C GLN A 7 21.14 -15.60 30.80
N VAL A 8 21.70 -15.40 29.60
CA VAL A 8 21.47 -14.22 28.79
C VAL A 8 20.08 -14.35 28.15
N ALA A 9 19.08 -13.68 28.73
CA ALA A 9 17.75 -13.58 28.14
C ALA A 9 17.82 -12.67 26.91
N VAL A 10 17.77 -13.27 25.71
CA VAL A 10 17.67 -12.53 24.44
C VAL A 10 16.25 -11.98 24.34
N LEU A 11 16.09 -10.68 24.57
CA LEU A 11 14.85 -9.95 24.30
C LEU A 11 14.68 -9.81 22.79
N ALA A 12 13.90 -10.70 22.19
CA ALA A 12 13.46 -10.55 20.80
C ALA A 12 12.48 -9.37 20.73
N LEU A 13 12.97 -8.20 20.29
CA LEU A 13 12.11 -7.06 19.99
C LEU A 13 11.16 -7.45 18.84
N PRO A 14 9.84 -7.22 18.97
CA PRO A 14 8.90 -7.48 17.90
C PRO A 14 9.29 -6.61 16.71
N THR A 15 9.73 -7.25 15.63
CA THR A 15 9.83 -6.55 14.35
C THR A 15 8.40 -6.29 13.91
N ALA A 16 8.00 -5.02 13.87
CA ALA A 16 6.70 -4.65 13.33
C ALA A 16 6.64 -5.18 11.88
N ALA A 17 5.87 -6.25 11.69
CA ALA A 17 5.65 -6.84 10.38
C ALA A 17 4.91 -5.79 9.54
N SER A 18 5.68 -5.01 8.79
CA SER A 18 5.18 -3.90 7.99
C SER A 18 4.66 -4.49 6.69
N ALA A 19 3.39 -4.90 6.69
CA ALA A 19 2.75 -5.55 5.55
C ALA A 19 2.30 -4.51 4.52
N ALA A 20 3.24 -3.85 3.83
CA ALA A 20 2.89 -3.04 2.67
C ALA A 20 2.39 -3.96 1.54
N SER A 21 1.81 -3.39 0.49
CA SER A 21 1.44 -4.12 -0.74
C SER A 21 2.65 -4.69 -1.51
N PHE A 22 3.87 -4.47 -0.99
CA PHE A 22 5.15 -4.96 -1.48
C PHE A 22 6.06 -5.40 -0.32
N ASP A 23 7.11 -6.16 -0.61
CA ASP A 23 8.09 -6.58 0.41
C ASP A 23 8.92 -5.37 0.88
N CYS A 24 8.71 -4.93 2.11
CA CYS A 24 9.42 -3.80 2.70
C CYS A 24 10.95 -3.98 2.75
N ARG A 25 11.46 -5.22 2.72
CA ARG A 25 12.90 -5.49 2.63
C ARG A 25 13.48 -5.14 1.25
N ARG A 26 12.62 -4.95 0.25
CA ARG A 26 12.98 -4.59 -1.14
C ARG A 26 12.64 -3.13 -1.48
N ALA A 27 12.32 -2.30 -0.48
CA ALA A 27 12.00 -0.89 -0.68
C ALA A 27 13.19 -0.13 -1.31
N ALA A 28 13.04 0.28 -2.56
CA ALA A 28 14.08 0.91 -3.35
C ALA A 28 14.06 2.45 -3.20
N THR A 29 12.87 3.04 -3.08
CA THR A 29 12.70 4.50 -3.03
C THR A 29 12.59 5.06 -1.62
N GLY A 30 12.87 6.36 -1.45
CA GLY A 30 12.62 7.05 -0.18
C GLY A 30 11.14 7.01 0.23
N THR A 31 10.24 7.03 -0.75
CA THR A 31 8.80 6.87 -0.58
C THR A 31 8.43 5.50 -0.04
N GLU A 32 8.95 4.43 -0.64
CA GLU A 32 8.69 3.05 -0.18
C GLU A 32 9.21 2.83 1.24
N ARG A 33 10.41 3.34 1.56
CA ARG A 33 10.92 3.28 2.93
C ARG A 33 10.04 4.04 3.92
N ALA A 34 9.54 5.23 3.55
CA ALA A 34 8.63 6.00 4.39
C ALA A 34 7.27 5.28 4.59
N ILE A 35 6.75 4.61 3.55
CA ILE A 35 5.54 3.79 3.62
C ILE A 35 5.74 2.62 4.60
N CYS A 36 6.85 1.90 4.46
CA CYS A 36 7.17 0.77 5.35
C CYS A 36 7.39 1.19 6.80
N ALA A 37 8.01 2.36 7.04
CA ALA A 37 8.31 2.84 8.38
C ALA A 37 7.12 3.54 9.09
N THR A 38 5.98 3.72 8.41
CA THR A 38 4.85 4.50 8.94
C THR A 38 3.55 3.72 8.80
N THR A 39 3.03 3.18 9.91
CA THR A 39 1.82 2.33 9.92
C THR A 39 0.64 2.95 9.16
N SER A 40 0.36 4.24 9.37
CA SER A 40 -0.75 4.91 8.69
C SER A 40 -0.59 5.04 7.16
N LEU A 41 0.65 5.01 6.66
CA LEU A 41 0.92 4.97 5.22
C LEU A 41 0.89 3.54 4.69
N ASN A 42 1.34 2.58 5.51
CA ASN A 42 1.24 1.16 5.22
C ASN A 42 -0.23 0.72 5.01
N ASP A 43 -1.12 1.11 5.93
CA ASP A 43 -2.55 0.81 5.84
C ASP A 43 -3.19 1.37 4.56
N ARG A 44 -2.85 2.62 4.22
CA ARG A 44 -3.29 3.26 2.97
C ARG A 44 -2.76 2.55 1.73
N ASP A 45 -1.52 2.04 1.79
CA ASP A 45 -0.93 1.29 0.70
C ASP A 45 -1.66 -0.03 0.45
N VAL A 46 -1.94 -0.77 1.52
CA VAL A 46 -2.74 -2.01 1.46
C VAL A 46 -4.15 -1.74 0.94
N GLN A 47 -4.84 -0.75 1.51
CA GLN A 47 -6.19 -0.38 1.08
C GLN A 47 -6.24 -0.02 -0.40
N MET A 48 -5.33 0.84 -0.85
CA MET A 48 -5.24 1.26 -2.25
C MET A 48 -4.99 0.05 -3.17
N ALA A 49 -4.07 -0.84 -2.80
CA ALA A 49 -3.73 -2.01 -3.61
C ALA A 49 -4.89 -3.00 -3.72
N GLN A 50 -5.60 -3.25 -2.61
CA GLN A 50 -6.79 -4.10 -2.59
C GLN A 50 -7.90 -3.52 -3.48
N LEU A 51 -8.19 -2.22 -3.31
CA LEU A 51 -9.23 -1.53 -4.06
C LEU A 51 -8.92 -1.52 -5.56
N TYR A 52 -7.68 -1.24 -5.95
CA TYR A 52 -7.23 -1.34 -7.33
C TYR A 52 -7.41 -2.76 -7.89
N GLY A 53 -7.09 -3.79 -7.08
CA GLY A 53 -7.31 -5.19 -7.45
C GLY A 53 -8.77 -5.53 -7.71
N ILE A 54 -9.69 -5.02 -6.89
CA ILE A 54 -11.14 -5.19 -7.06
C ILE A 54 -11.61 -4.47 -8.32
N VAL A 55 -11.32 -3.17 -8.44
CA VAL A 55 -11.72 -2.36 -9.61
C VAL A 55 -11.24 -3.01 -10.90
N ARG A 56 -9.97 -3.40 -10.97
CA ARG A 56 -9.39 -4.02 -12.18
C ARG A 56 -10.13 -5.30 -12.59
N LYS A 57 -10.61 -6.10 -11.63
CA LYS A 57 -11.35 -7.34 -11.91
C LYS A 57 -12.77 -7.08 -12.39
N LEU A 58 -13.44 -6.10 -11.78
CA LEU A 58 -14.87 -5.87 -11.99
C LEU A 58 -15.20 -4.95 -13.16
N VAL A 59 -14.28 -4.10 -13.62
CA VAL A 59 -14.52 -3.23 -14.78
C VAL A 59 -14.36 -3.99 -16.12
N PRO A 60 -15.09 -3.58 -17.17
CA PRO A 60 -14.92 -4.10 -18.53
C PRO A 60 -13.50 -3.91 -19.08
N MET A 61 -13.10 -4.74 -20.05
CA MET A 61 -11.73 -4.76 -20.59
C MET A 61 -11.25 -3.40 -21.13
N GLY A 62 -12.12 -2.61 -21.78
CA GLY A 62 -11.77 -1.27 -22.26
C GLY A 62 -11.38 -0.32 -21.12
N THR A 63 -12.19 -0.28 -20.05
CA THR A 63 -11.91 0.55 -18.86
C THR A 63 -10.70 0.03 -18.09
N ARG A 64 -10.50 -1.29 -18.07
CA ARG A 64 -9.39 -1.93 -17.35
C ARG A 64 -8.02 -1.40 -17.80
N GLY A 65 -7.81 -1.25 -19.11
CA GLY A 65 -6.55 -0.72 -19.65
C GLY A 65 -6.25 0.68 -19.10
N ALA A 66 -7.22 1.59 -19.19
CA ALA A 66 -7.08 2.96 -18.67
C ALA A 66 -6.78 3.00 -17.16
N ILE A 67 -7.40 2.10 -16.38
CA ILE A 67 -7.14 1.99 -14.93
C ILE A 67 -5.70 1.53 -14.65
N MET A 68 -5.18 0.58 -15.44
CA MET A 68 -3.80 0.08 -15.30
C MET A 68 -2.76 1.13 -15.70
N ASP A 69 -3.00 1.87 -16.78
CA ASP A 69 -2.11 2.94 -17.24
C ASP A 69 -2.06 4.06 -16.20
N ARG A 70 -3.23 4.50 -15.72
CA ARG A 70 -3.29 5.53 -14.70
C ARG A 70 -2.64 5.09 -13.39
N GLN A 71 -2.77 3.82 -13.00
CA GLN A 71 -2.10 3.29 -11.82
C GLN A 71 -0.57 3.38 -11.95
N SER A 72 -0.03 3.01 -13.12
CA SER A 72 1.41 3.07 -13.38
C SER A 72 1.94 4.52 -13.34
N VAL A 73 1.16 5.47 -13.86
CA VAL A 73 1.47 6.91 -13.77
C VAL A 73 1.45 7.37 -12.30
N TRP A 74 0.38 7.02 -11.56
CA TRP A 74 0.22 7.42 -10.17
C TRP A 74 1.35 6.90 -9.26
N ILE A 75 1.86 5.68 -9.48
CA ILE A 75 3.03 5.17 -8.72
C ILE A 75 4.24 6.09 -8.88
N ARG A 76 4.50 6.58 -10.10
CA ARG A 76 5.59 7.53 -10.35
C ARG A 76 5.32 8.87 -9.67
N GLU A 77 4.09 9.36 -9.71
CA GLU A 77 3.69 10.60 -9.03
C GLU A 77 3.86 10.50 -7.51
N ARG A 78 3.37 9.41 -6.89
CA ARG A 78 3.56 9.12 -5.46
C ARG A 78 5.04 9.09 -5.08
N ASN A 79 5.87 8.44 -5.90
CA ASN A 79 7.31 8.31 -5.64
C ASN A 79 8.06 9.66 -5.73
N ARG A 80 7.48 10.69 -6.38
CA ARG A 80 8.06 12.05 -6.37
C ARG A 80 7.96 12.73 -5.00
N CYS A 81 7.10 12.25 -4.09
CA CYS A 81 7.03 12.77 -2.72
C CYS A 81 8.30 12.51 -1.89
N GLY A 82 9.20 11.62 -2.33
CA GLY A 82 10.35 11.22 -1.51
C GLY A 82 9.87 10.66 -0.17
N ALA A 83 10.48 11.08 0.94
CA ALA A 83 10.11 10.63 2.29
C ALA A 83 9.04 11.51 3.00
N ASP A 84 8.44 12.50 2.30
CA ASP A 84 7.41 13.36 2.87
C ASP A 84 6.11 12.57 3.13
N ARG A 85 5.85 12.25 4.39
CA ARG A 85 4.69 11.47 4.82
C ARG A 85 3.36 12.15 4.49
N ALA A 86 3.28 13.48 4.58
CA ALA A 86 2.04 14.21 4.32
C ALA A 86 1.73 14.22 2.81
N CYS A 87 2.76 14.40 1.96
CA CYS A 87 2.63 14.28 0.51
C CYS A 87 2.17 12.87 0.11
N ILE A 88 2.81 11.83 0.67
CA ILE A 88 2.47 10.42 0.40
C ILE A 88 1.02 10.13 0.81
N GLY A 89 0.63 10.52 2.02
CA GLY A 89 -0.72 10.33 2.53
C GLY A 89 -1.77 10.95 1.60
N LYS A 90 -1.59 12.22 1.21
CA LYS A 90 -2.49 12.90 0.27
C LYS A 90 -2.53 12.21 -1.10
N SER A 91 -1.41 11.68 -1.58
CA SER A 91 -1.35 10.93 -2.83
C SER A 91 -2.16 9.63 -2.78
N TYR A 92 -2.14 8.92 -1.65
CA TYR A 92 -2.98 7.74 -1.43
C TYR A 92 -4.45 8.11 -1.32
N ASP A 93 -4.79 9.08 -0.47
CA ASP A 93 -6.19 9.47 -0.22
C ASP A 93 -6.89 9.87 -1.53
N ARG A 94 -6.21 10.64 -2.38
CA ARG A 94 -6.72 10.99 -3.72
C ARG A 94 -6.97 9.77 -4.58
N ARG A 95 -6.01 8.84 -4.64
CA ARG A 95 -6.11 7.66 -5.51
C ARG A 95 -7.19 6.70 -5.04
N ILE A 96 -7.31 6.52 -3.73
CA ILE A 96 -8.36 5.71 -3.11
C ILE A 96 -9.73 6.29 -3.47
N ALA A 97 -9.92 7.61 -3.31
CA ALA A 97 -11.16 8.28 -3.69
C ALA A 97 -11.49 8.12 -5.19
N GLU A 98 -10.50 8.27 -6.08
CA GLU A 98 -10.69 8.03 -7.52
C GLU A 98 -11.19 6.61 -7.81
N LEU A 99 -10.64 5.60 -7.14
CA LEU A 99 -11.02 4.20 -7.36
C LEU A 99 -12.38 3.85 -6.77
N TYR A 100 -12.75 4.43 -5.62
CA TYR A 100 -14.12 4.31 -5.08
C TYR A 100 -15.14 4.90 -6.04
N ARG A 101 -14.86 6.07 -6.61
CA ARG A 101 -15.74 6.67 -7.62
C ARG A 101 -15.91 5.76 -8.84
N VAL A 102 -14.85 5.05 -9.27
CA VAL A 102 -14.97 4.06 -10.35
C VAL A 102 -15.88 2.90 -9.95
N LEU A 103 -15.80 2.41 -8.70
CA LEU A 103 -16.75 1.40 -8.22
C LEU A 103 -18.19 1.92 -8.28
N GLU A 104 -18.43 3.11 -7.74
CA GLU A 104 -19.77 3.71 -7.67
C GLU A 104 -20.37 4.00 -9.05
N GLU A 105 -19.59 4.51 -9.98
CA GLU A 105 -20.09 4.95 -11.28
C GLU A 105 -20.13 3.82 -12.33
N ARG A 106 -19.23 2.84 -12.21
CA ARG A 106 -18.99 1.86 -13.31
C ARG A 106 -19.21 0.42 -12.89
N VAL A 107 -19.02 0.11 -11.61
CA VAL A 107 -19.25 -1.24 -11.11
C VAL A 107 -20.67 -1.35 -10.60
N TYR A 108 -21.02 -0.73 -9.46
CA TYR A 108 -22.31 -0.91 -8.77
C TYR A 108 -23.57 -0.81 -9.66
N PRO A 109 -23.68 0.14 -10.61
CA PRO A 109 -24.87 0.26 -11.45
C PRO A 109 -25.05 -0.90 -12.45
N GLN A 110 -23.98 -1.66 -12.71
CA GLN A 110 -23.96 -2.78 -13.65
C GLN A 110 -24.10 -4.14 -12.94
N GLY A 111 -24.54 -4.14 -11.67
CA GLY A 111 -24.56 -5.33 -10.81
C GLY A 111 -25.72 -6.30 -11.04
N PRO A 112 -25.42 -7.60 -10.91
CA PRO A 112 -25.93 -8.36 -9.76
C PRO A 112 -24.80 -9.18 -9.11
N PHE A 113 -23.77 -8.51 -8.60
CA PHE A 113 -22.69 -9.13 -7.82
C PHE A 113 -23.07 -9.29 -6.35
#